data_AF-A0A2S2P4Y0-F1
#
_entry.id   AF-A0A2S2P4Y0-F1
#
_cell.length_a   1.000
_cell.length_b   1.000
_cell.length_c   1.000
_cell.angle_alpha   90.00
_cell.angle_beta   90.00
_cell.angle_gamma   90.00
#
_symmetry.space_group_name_H-M   'P 1'
#
loop_
_entity.id
_entity.type
_entity.pdbx_description
1 polymer ?
#
loop_
_entity_poly.entity_id
_entity_poly.type
_entity_poly.pdbx_seq_one_letter_code
_entity_poly.pdbx_strand_id
1 'polypeptide(L)'
;NAESTLMVTEKNFFHKVSTKLSKPNIFILNNRWDASANEPEFLDQVRKQHMERATDFLVKELKVCTPEEAVSRIFFISAKEVLQARVKERNGLARNSGALAEGFGARYMEFEEFERRFEECISKSAIKTKFLNHSQQG
;
A
#
# COMPACT_ATOMS: atom_id res chain seq x y z
N ASN A 1 20.34 -1.97 4.74
CA ASN A 1 19.39 -2.50 5.76
C ASN A 1 18.37 -1.42 6.19
N ALA A 2 17.73 -0.75 5.23
CA ALA A 2 16.85 0.38 5.49
C ALA A 2 15.45 -0.09 5.93
N GLU A 3 15.16 0.06 7.24
CA GLU A 3 13.88 0.46 7.85
C GLU A 3 12.64 0.33 6.92
N SER A 4 11.66 -0.57 7.07
CA SER A 4 11.12 -1.22 8.27
C SER A 4 10.49 -2.56 7.90
N THR A 5 10.83 -3.61 8.65
CA THR A 5 9.88 -4.71 8.85
C THR A 5 8.72 -4.18 9.68
N LEU A 6 7.48 -4.56 9.33
CA LEU A 6 6.27 -4.17 10.07
C LEU A 6 6.48 -4.38 11.58
N MET A 7 6.53 -3.28 12.33
CA MET A 7 6.95 -3.31 13.73
C MET A 7 5.86 -3.96 14.60
N VAL A 8 6.27 -4.57 15.71
CA VAL A 8 5.32 -5.18 16.67
C VAL A 8 4.28 -4.17 17.16
N THR A 9 4.68 -2.92 17.38
CA THR A 9 3.76 -1.84 17.78
C THR A 9 2.70 -1.55 16.72
N GLU A 10 3.08 -1.52 15.44
CA GLU A 10 2.16 -1.33 14.32
C GLU A 10 1.20 -2.52 14.21
N LYS A 11 1.72 -3.76 14.31
CA LYS A 11 0.89 -4.97 14.32
C LYS A 11 -0.16 -4.94 15.43
N ASN A 12 0.25 -4.58 16.65
CA ASN A 12 -0.62 -4.52 17.81
C ASN A 12 -1.77 -3.52 17.64
N PHE A 13 -1.53 -2.39 16.96
CA PHE A 13 -2.58 -1.44 16.61
C PHE A 13 -3.65 -2.10 15.72
N PHE A 14 -3.24 -2.74 14.63
CA PHE A 14 -4.19 -3.38 13.70
C PHE A 14 -4.89 -4.61 14.28
N HIS A 15 -4.25 -5.36 15.20
CA HIS A 15 -4.94 -6.38 15.97
C HIS A 15 -6.12 -5.80 16.75
N LYS A 16 -5.92 -4.67 17.44
CA LYS A 16 -7.01 -3.97 18.14
C LYS A 16 -8.11 -3.53 17.18
N VAL A 17 -7.76 -2.99 16.01
CA VAL A 17 -8.74 -2.62 14.98
C VAL A 17 -9.57 -3.83 14.54
N SER A 18 -8.94 -4.97 14.24
CA SER A 18 -9.65 -6.19 13.84
C SER A 18 -10.55 -6.79 14.94
N THR A 19 -10.36 -6.44 16.22
CA THR A 19 -11.32 -6.81 17.28
C THR A 19 -12.57 -5.93 17.30
N LYS A 20 -12.52 -4.73 16.71
CA LYS A 20 -13.62 -3.74 16.74
C LYS A 20 -14.42 -3.70 15.44
N LEU A 21 -13.79 -4.01 14.31
CA LEU A 21 -14.41 -3.99 13.00
C LEU A 21 -14.35 -5.39 12.38
N SER A 22 -15.46 -5.89 11.86
CA SER A 22 -15.43 -7.15 11.12
C SER A 22 -14.81 -6.92 9.74
N LYS A 23 -13.73 -7.65 9.44
CA LYS A 23 -13.02 -7.65 8.15
C LYS A 23 -12.67 -6.23 7.63
N PRO A 24 -11.86 -5.44 8.35
CA PRO A 24 -11.45 -4.11 7.90
C PRO A 24 -10.65 -4.16 6.59
N ASN A 25 -10.78 -3.11 5.78
CA ASN A 25 -9.98 -2.91 4.57
C ASN A 25 -8.62 -2.30 4.95
N ILE A 26 -7.59 -3.14 5.01
CA ILE A 26 -6.23 -2.74 5.39
C ILE A 26 -5.32 -2.83 4.16
N PHE A 27 -4.55 -1.77 3.93
CA PHE A 27 -3.50 -1.67 2.91
C PHE A 27 -2.15 -1.46 3.58
N ILE A 28 -1.08 -2.03 3.01
CA ILE A 28 0.30 -1.90 3.50
C ILE A 28 1.13 -1.25 2.41
N LEU A 29 1.68 -0.07 2.69
CA LEU A 29 2.59 0.63 1.80
C LEU A 29 4.01 0.52 2.37
N ASN A 30 4.84 -0.32 1.75
CA ASN A 30 6.29 -0.35 2.00
C ASN A 30 6.88 0.90 1.34
N ASN A 31 6.85 2.02 2.06
CA ASN A 31 7.33 3.31 1.58
C ASN A 31 8.87 3.39 1.62
N ARG A 32 9.43 4.41 0.96
CA ARG A 32 10.88 4.65 0.79
C ARG A 32 11.58 3.57 -0.05
N TRP A 33 10.85 2.95 -0.98
CA TRP A 33 11.41 1.96 -1.89
C TRP A 33 12.40 2.56 -2.91
N ASP A 34 12.54 3.87 -2.98
CA ASP A 34 13.65 4.54 -3.67
C ASP A 34 15.02 4.21 -3.03
N ALA A 35 15.08 3.96 -1.72
CA ALA A 35 16.34 3.65 -1.04
C ALA A 35 16.93 2.28 -1.44
N SER A 36 16.09 1.33 -1.85
CA SER A 36 16.55 -0.01 -2.27
C SER A 36 17.20 0.00 -3.66
N ALA A 37 17.04 1.07 -4.44
CA ALA A 37 17.68 1.21 -5.75
C ALA A 37 19.22 1.32 -5.64
N ASN A 38 19.76 1.62 -4.46
CA ASN A 38 21.20 1.65 -4.21
C ASN A 38 21.82 0.25 -4.01
N GLU A 39 21.00 -0.79 -3.80
CA GLU A 39 21.44 -2.18 -3.56
C GLU A 39 20.66 -3.14 -4.51
N PRO A 40 20.83 -3.03 -5.84
CA PRO A 40 20.00 -3.75 -6.81
C PRO A 40 20.12 -5.28 -6.72
N GLU A 41 21.30 -5.79 -6.31
CA GLU A 41 21.56 -7.23 -6.17
C GLU A 41 20.64 -7.92 -5.15
N PHE A 42 20.16 -7.18 -4.14
CA PHE A 42 19.30 -7.72 -3.09
C PHE A 42 17.83 -7.31 -3.23
N LEU A 43 17.48 -6.50 -4.22
CA LEU A 43 16.16 -5.86 -4.34
C LEU A 43 15.03 -6.89 -4.40
N ASP A 44 15.17 -7.93 -5.23
CA ASP A 44 14.16 -8.98 -5.38
C ASP A 44 14.01 -9.82 -4.11
N GLN A 45 15.11 -10.13 -3.43
CA GLN A 45 15.10 -10.89 -2.19
C GLN A 45 14.42 -10.11 -1.07
N VAL A 46 14.74 -8.82 -0.94
CA VAL A 46 14.12 -7.93 0.06
C VAL A 46 12.63 -7.75 -0.25
N ARG A 47 12.27 -7.52 -1.51
CA ARG A 47 10.86 -7.40 -1.93
C ARG A 47 10.07 -8.65 -1.58
N LYS A 48 10.62 -9.84 -1.88
CA LYS A 48 9.99 -11.12 -1.57
C LYS A 48 9.78 -11.29 -0.08
N GLN A 49 10.78 -10.98 0.74
CA GLN A 49 10.69 -11.09 2.20
C GLN A 49 9.62 -10.14 2.78
N HIS A 50 9.56 -8.89 2.32
CA HIS A 50 8.54 -7.93 2.74
C HIS A 50 7.14 -8.38 2.31
N MET A 51 6.99 -8.88 1.08
CA MET A 51 5.73 -9.38 0.55
C MET A 51 5.21 -10.56 1.38
N GLU A 52 6.08 -11.53 1.68
CA GLU A 52 5.71 -12.70 2.48
C GLU A 52 5.27 -12.30 3.89
N ARG A 53 6.04 -11.45 4.57
CA ARG A 53 5.72 -10.97 5.92
C ARG A 53 4.42 -10.18 5.97
N ALA A 54 4.19 -9.29 5.01
CA ALA A 54 2.97 -8.50 4.92
C ALA A 54 1.75 -9.38 4.60
N THR A 55 1.92 -10.38 3.72
CA THR A 55 0.87 -11.36 3.39
C THR A 55 0.50 -12.18 4.63
N ASP A 56 1.49 -12.71 5.35
CA ASP A 56 1.28 -13.47 6.57
C ASP A 56 0.54 -12.64 7.63
N PHE A 57 0.91 -11.37 7.75
CA PHE A 57 0.22 -10.46 8.67
C PHE A 57 -1.25 -10.27 8.32
N LEU A 58 -1.59 -10.00 7.05
CA LEU A 58 -2.98 -9.78 6.64
C LEU A 58 -3.83 -11.06 6.68
N VAL A 59 -3.24 -12.19 6.26
CA VAL A 59 -3.97 -13.45 6.03
C VAL A 59 -3.95 -14.35 7.26
N LYS A 60 -2.79 -14.60 7.86
CA LYS A 60 -2.65 -15.56 8.96
C LYS A 60 -2.91 -14.91 10.31
N GLU A 61 -2.36 -13.71 10.54
CA GLU A 61 -2.46 -13.02 11.82
C GLU A 61 -3.81 -12.28 11.96
N LEU A 62 -4.13 -11.37 11.04
CA LEU A 62 -5.37 -10.57 11.09
C LEU A 62 -6.59 -11.31 10.52
N LYS A 63 -6.39 -12.25 9.58
CA LYS A 63 -7.46 -13.00 8.89
C LYS A 63 -8.50 -12.10 8.23
N VAL A 64 -8.04 -10.98 7.63
CA VAL A 64 -8.93 -9.97 7.04
C VAL A 64 -9.10 -10.10 5.52
N CYS A 65 -8.27 -10.91 4.86
CA CYS A 65 -8.35 -11.15 3.42
C CYS A 65 -7.77 -12.52 3.05
N THR A 66 -8.00 -12.96 1.81
CA THR A 66 -7.36 -14.15 1.24
C THR A 66 -5.92 -13.83 0.76
N PRO A 67 -5.07 -14.85 0.51
CA PRO A 67 -3.77 -14.65 -0.11
C PRO A 67 -3.84 -13.90 -1.45
N GLU A 68 -4.83 -14.20 -2.28
CA GLU A 68 -5.02 -13.57 -3.58
C GLU A 68 -5.41 -12.09 -3.42
N GLU A 69 -6.28 -11.78 -2.46
CA GLU A 69 -6.65 -10.40 -2.13
C GLU A 69 -5.45 -9.62 -1.55
N ALA A 70 -4.57 -10.25 -0.77
CA ALA A 70 -3.43 -9.61 -0.13
C ALA A 70 -2.44 -9.03 -1.15
N VAL A 71 -2.23 -9.68 -2.30
CA VAL A 71 -1.37 -9.20 -3.38
C VAL A 71 -1.82 -7.82 -3.89
N SER A 72 -3.13 -7.53 -3.85
CA SER A 72 -3.68 -6.23 -4.25
C SER A 72 -3.74 -5.18 -3.14
N ARG A 73 -3.20 -5.50 -1.95
CA ARG A 73 -3.23 -4.63 -0.75
C ARG A 73 -1.83 -4.22 -0.27
N ILE A 74 -0.78 -4.82 -0.83
CA ILE A 74 0.62 -4.63 -0.43
C ILE A 74 1.37 -4.00 -1.60
N PHE A 75 1.95 -2.82 -1.37
CA PHE A 75 2.63 -2.04 -2.41
C PHE A 75 4.03 -1.60 -1.97
N PHE A 76 4.92 -1.41 -2.94
CA PHE A 76 6.28 -0.92 -2.76
C PHE A 76 6.45 0.40 -3.50
N ILE A 77 6.53 1.49 -2.74
CA ILE A 77 6.39 2.84 -3.30
C ILE A 77 7.45 3.80 -2.79
N SER A 78 7.60 4.93 -3.49
CA SER A 78 8.24 6.12 -2.95
C SER A 78 7.26 7.29 -2.99
N ALA A 79 6.62 7.58 -1.85
CA ALA A 79 5.70 8.72 -1.73
C ALA A 79 6.41 10.06 -2.01
N LYS A 80 7.72 10.15 -1.72
CA LYS A 80 8.53 11.34 -1.96
C LYS A 80 8.70 11.59 -3.46
N GLU A 81 9.07 10.57 -4.23
CA GLU A 81 9.19 10.68 -5.70
C GLU A 81 7.85 11.04 -6.34
N VAL A 82 6.75 10.42 -5.91
CA VAL A 82 5.41 10.69 -6.45
C VAL A 82 5.00 12.14 -6.17
N LEU A 83 5.19 12.62 -4.94
CA LEU A 83 4.89 14.01 -4.60
C LEU A 83 5.70 14.99 -5.44
N GLN A 84 7.01 14.76 -5.55
CA GLN A 84 7.89 15.63 -6.34
C GLN A 84 7.51 15.62 -7.82
N ALA A 85 7.23 14.44 -8.38
CA ALA A 85 6.79 14.29 -9.76
C ALA A 85 5.50 15.07 -10.05
N ARG A 86 4.47 14.95 -9.20
CA ARG A 86 3.19 15.67 -9.36
C ARG A 86 3.34 17.19 -9.19
N VAL A 87 4.17 17.63 -8.25
CA VAL A 87 4.45 19.07 -8.06
C VAL A 87 5.15 19.65 -9.29
N LYS A 88 6.11 18.92 -9.87
CA LYS A 88 6.85 19.36 -11.06
C LYS A 88 5.96 19.37 -12.31
N GLU A 89 5.14 18.33 -12.49
CA GLU A 89 4.16 18.26 -13.57
C GLU A 89 3.15 19.42 -13.50
N ARG A 90 2.64 19.75 -12.30
CA ARG A 90 1.77 20.92 -12.10
C ARG A 90 2.45 22.24 -12.47
N ASN A 91 3.77 22.32 -12.34
CA ASN A 91 4.55 23.49 -12.72
C ASN A 91 5.01 23.46 -14.20
N GLY A 92 4.50 22.53 -15.02
CA GLY A 92 4.84 22.40 -16.44
C GLY A 92 6.19 21.73 -16.73
N LEU A 93 6.81 21.11 -15.72
CA LEU A 93 8.08 20.39 -15.87
C LEU A 93 7.83 18.90 -16.12
N ALA A 94 8.83 18.23 -16.72
CA ALA A 94 8.76 16.80 -16.97
C ALA A 94 8.66 16.00 -15.67
N ARG A 95 7.74 15.03 -15.61
CA ARG A 95 7.47 14.19 -14.43
C ARG A 95 8.71 13.48 -13.87
N ASN A 96 9.55 12.95 -14.76
CA ASN A 96 10.78 12.23 -14.41
C ASN A 96 11.84 13.12 -13.73
N SER A 97 11.72 14.45 -13.84
CA SER A 97 12.64 15.34 -13.13
C SER A 97 12.51 15.21 -11.60
N GLY A 98 11.42 14.63 -11.08
CA GLY A 98 11.23 14.28 -9.66
C GLY A 98 11.79 12.93 -9.24
N ALA A 99 12.43 12.17 -10.13
CA ALA A 99 13.04 10.87 -9.81
C ALA A 99 14.22 11.04 -8.84
N LEU A 100 14.28 10.17 -7.83
CA LEU A 100 15.38 10.14 -6.85
C LEU A 100 16.37 9.03 -7.15
N ALA A 101 15.93 7.95 -7.81
CA ALA A 101 16.77 6.83 -8.17
C ALA A 101 16.28 6.13 -9.44
N GLU A 102 17.09 5.23 -9.99
CA GLU A 102 16.67 4.33 -11.08
C GLU A 102 15.42 3.53 -10.67
N GLY A 103 14.58 3.17 -11.65
CA GLY A 103 13.33 2.47 -11.40
C GLY A 103 12.15 3.35 -10.95
N PHE A 104 12.29 4.69 -11.01
CA PHE A 104 11.21 5.64 -10.71
C PHE A 104 9.89 5.29 -11.42
N GLY A 105 9.94 4.94 -12.71
CA GLY A 105 8.74 4.61 -13.48
C GLY A 105 7.95 3.44 -12.89
N ALA A 106 8.64 2.38 -12.44
CA ALA A 106 7.99 1.24 -11.81
C ALA A 106 7.35 1.61 -10.47
N ARG A 107 8.06 2.38 -9.63
CA ARG A 107 7.53 2.85 -8.34
C ARG A 107 6.36 3.82 -8.50
N TYR A 108 6.38 4.66 -9.53
CA TYR A 108 5.29 5.58 -9.85
C TYR A 108 4.04 4.81 -10.30
N MET A 109 4.20 3.85 -11.23
CA MET A 109 3.09 3.00 -11.67
C MET A 109 2.50 2.18 -10.51
N GLU A 110 3.34 1.66 -9.61
CA GLU A 110 2.89 0.92 -8.44
C GLU A 110 2.09 1.80 -7.46
N PHE A 111 2.43 3.08 -7.34
CA PHE A 111 1.64 4.05 -6.57
C PHE A 111 0.29 4.37 -7.23
N GLU A 112 0.25 4.53 -8.55
CA GLU A 112 -1.02 4.74 -9.28
C GLU A 112 -1.96 3.53 -9.14
N GLU A 113 -1.41 2.32 -9.21
CA GLU A 113 -2.20 1.10 -8.97
C GLU A 113 -2.71 1.03 -7.53
N PHE A 114 -1.91 1.45 -6.54
CA PHE A 114 -2.39 1.59 -5.15
C PHE A 114 -3.59 2.54 -5.08
N GLU A 115 -3.48 3.76 -5.62
CA GLU A 115 -4.57 4.74 -5.55
C GLU A 115 -5.84 4.21 -6.22
N ARG A 116 -5.71 3.57 -7.38
CA ARG A 116 -6.84 2.96 -8.09
C ARG A 116 -7.52 1.87 -7.24
N ARG A 117 -6.75 0.97 -6.64
CA ARG A 117 -7.27 -0.10 -5.76
C ARG A 117 -7.92 0.46 -4.51
N PHE A 118 -7.30 1.49 -3.94
CA PHE A 118 -7.82 2.17 -2.76
C PHE A 118 -9.16 2.85 -3.06
N GLU A 119 -9.26 3.56 -4.19
CA GLU A 119 -10.49 4.22 -4.64
C GLU A 119 -11.61 3.22 -4.92
N GLU A 120 -11.32 2.11 -5.60
CA GLU A 120 -12.30 1.03 -5.82
C GLU A 120 -12.78 0.40 -4.51
N CYS A 121 -11.86 0.21 -3.55
CA CYS A 121 -12.17 -0.38 -2.26
C CYS A 121 -13.05 0.55 -1.42
N ILE A 122 -12.69 1.84 -1.32
CA ILE A 122 -13.41 2.80 -0.49
C ILE A 122 -14.76 3.17 -1.10
N SER A 123 -14.87 3.30 -2.43
CA SER A 123 -16.13 3.60 -3.12
C SER A 123 -17.16 2.48 -2.92
N LYS A 124 -16.78 1.22 -3.19
CA LYS A 124 -17.66 0.04 -3.00
C LYS A 124 -18.04 -0.16 -1.53
N SER A 125 -17.06 -0.02 -0.63
CA SER A 125 -17.29 -0.22 0.81
C SER A 125 -18.14 0.90 1.42
N ALA A 126 -17.95 2.15 1.00
CA ALA A 126 -18.73 3.29 1.48
C ALA A 126 -20.19 3.20 1.04
N ILE A 127 -20.46 2.77 -0.20
CA ILE A 127 -21.84 2.58 -0.68
C ILE A 127 -22.54 1.52 0.18
N LYS A 128 -21.89 0.37 0.36
CA LYS A 128 -22.44 -0.75 1.13
C LYS A 128 -22.71 -0.38 2.59
N THR A 129 -21.77 0.30 3.24
CA THR A 129 -21.89 0.62 4.67
C THR A 129 -22.82 1.80 4.97
N LYS A 130 -22.89 2.80 4.09
CA LYS A 130 -23.73 3.99 4.33
C LYS A 130 -25.18 3.82 3.87
N PHE A 131 -25.44 3.06 2.80
CA PHE A 131 -26.79 3.01 2.21
C PHE A 131 -27.59 1.74 2.52
N LEU A 132 -26.95 0.60 2.88
CA LEU A 132 -27.71 -0.63 3.17
C LEU A 132 -28.69 -0.50 4.33
N ASN A 133 -28.34 0.27 5.36
CA ASN A 133 -29.24 0.49 6.50
C ASN A 133 -30.44 1.37 6.13
N HIS A 134 -30.35 2.19 5.07
CA HIS A 134 -31.44 3.06 4.63
C HIS A 134 -32.35 2.35 3.61
N SER A 135 -31.85 1.34 2.88
CA SER A 135 -32.65 0.56 1.93
C SER A 135 -33.50 -0.55 2.57
N GLN A 136 -33.24 -0.94 3.82
CA GLN A 136 -34.02 -1.99 4.51
C GLN A 136 -35.16 -1.44 5.40
N GLN A 137 -35.29 -0.12 5.51
CA GLN A 137 -36.37 0.54 6.26
C GLN A 137 -37.40 1.22 5.34
N GLY A 138 -37.32 0.98 4.02
CA GLY A 138 -38.26 1.46 3.01
C GLY A 138 -39.22 0.38 2.55
#